data_AF-A0A8C1RRR6-F1
#
_entry.id   AF-A0A8C1RRR6-F1
#
_cell.length_a   1.000
_cell.length_b   1.000
_cell.length_c   1.000
_cell.angle_alpha   90.00
_cell.angle_beta   90.00
_cell.angle_gamma   90.00
#
_symmetry.space_group_name_H-M   'P 1'
#
loop_
_entity.id
_entity.type
_entity.pdbx_description
1 polymer ?
#
loop_
_entity_poly.entity_id
_entity_poly.type
_entity_poly.pdbx_seq_one_letter_code
_entity_poly.pdbx_strand_id
1 'polypeptide(L)'
;MIHSLRFSLFVLSENNSIDFEAELDTHFGIAHTRWATHGEPSPVNSHPHRSDKNNEFVVIHNGIITNYKELKKYLVSKGYEFESDTDTEVIPKLIKYLYDNRENEYVSFSTLVERVIKQLEGAFALVFKSIHFPGVAVATRRGSPLLIGVRSQYELSTEQIPVQYNCGKSEKSGNCIILNHLTLFPALSNNPFAIIEHTNKVIYLEDDDVAVVMEGKLYVHRIKRKAGEDPVRVIQTLQMELQQIMKGNFKAFMQKEIFEQPESVVNTMRGRICFDSNTVILGGLSDHLKEIKRCRRLILIGCGTSYHAGVATRQILEELTELPVMVELASDFLDRITPVFRDDVCFFISQSGETADTLMALRYCKQRGALTVGVTNTVGSSICRETDCGVHINAGPEVGVASTKAYTSQFVSLIMFALMLSEDRLSMQPRRLEIINGLKKLPELIKEVLALDDQIKSIADELHHQRSLLVMGRGYNYSTCLEGALKIKEITYMHSEGIMAGELKHGPLALIDKHMPVIMIIMRDACYQKCHNALQQVTARQGRPIILCCQDDPEISKLAYKTIELPHTVDCLQGILSVIPLQLISFHLAVLRGYDVRLPFHYSFIKRFILIIIKKTA
;
A
#
# COMPACT_ATOMS: atom_id res chain seq x y z
N MET A 1 28.85 4.63 -1.48
CA MET A 1 28.96 4.46 -2.95
C MET A 1 27.63 3.92 -3.47
N ILE A 2 26.61 4.77 -3.66
CA ILE A 2 25.30 4.38 -4.24
C ILE A 2 25.23 5.04 -5.62
N HIS A 3 25.52 4.24 -6.64
CA HIS A 3 25.57 4.62 -8.05
C HIS A 3 24.64 3.70 -8.86
N SER A 4 23.33 3.68 -8.59
CA SER A 4 22.38 3.13 -9.58
C SER A 4 20.92 3.50 -9.35
N LEU A 5 20.60 4.77 -9.16
CA LEU A 5 19.39 5.29 -9.82
C LEU A 5 19.84 5.75 -11.20
N ARG A 6 20.05 4.81 -12.12
CA ARG A 6 20.36 5.12 -13.52
C ARG A 6 19.04 5.37 -14.24
N PHE A 7 18.71 6.64 -14.43
CA PHE A 7 17.69 7.06 -15.37
C PHE A 7 18.22 6.80 -16.78
N SER A 8 17.65 5.83 -17.48
CA SER A 8 17.87 5.66 -18.92
C SER A 8 17.07 6.74 -19.64
N LEU A 9 17.71 7.87 -19.97
CA LEU A 9 17.07 8.92 -20.76
C LEU A 9 17.11 8.50 -22.24
N PHE A 10 15.97 8.05 -22.77
CA PHE A 10 15.83 7.76 -24.20
C PHE A 10 15.16 8.94 -24.89
N VAL A 11 15.95 9.72 -25.62
CA VAL A 11 15.45 10.78 -26.52
C VAL A 11 15.32 10.16 -27.92
N LEU A 12 14.12 10.27 -28.49
CA LEU A 12 13.86 9.90 -29.89
C LEU A 12 14.25 11.10 -30.77
N SER A 13 15.54 11.33 -30.97
CA SER A 13 16.08 12.32 -31.92
C SER A 13 16.90 11.62 -33.00
N GLU A 14 16.77 12.06 -34.25
CA GLU A 14 17.52 11.52 -35.40
C GLU A 14 19.05 11.73 -35.26
N ASN A 15 19.50 12.61 -34.35
CA ASN A 15 20.90 12.84 -34.03
C ASN A 15 21.26 12.34 -32.62
N ASN A 16 22.31 11.53 -32.52
CA ASN A 16 22.87 10.93 -31.28
C ASN A 16 23.53 11.96 -30.30
N SER A 17 23.28 13.25 -30.47
CA SER A 17 23.76 14.32 -29.58
C SER A 17 22.57 14.96 -28.87
N ILE A 18 22.51 14.82 -27.54
CA ILE A 18 21.47 15.46 -26.72
C ILE A 18 21.84 16.94 -26.60
N ASP A 19 21.03 17.80 -27.19
CA ASP A 19 21.06 19.23 -26.91
C ASP A 19 20.19 19.51 -25.67
N PHE A 20 20.84 19.77 -24.53
CA PHE A 20 20.15 20.09 -23.28
C PHE A 20 19.59 21.52 -23.27
N GLU A 21 19.96 22.35 -24.24
CA GLU A 21 19.51 23.74 -24.38
C GLU A 21 18.39 23.88 -25.42
N ALA A 22 18.04 22.81 -26.14
CA ALA A 22 16.97 22.83 -27.14
C ALA A 22 15.60 23.04 -26.48
N GLU A 23 14.91 24.10 -26.90
CA GLU A 23 13.55 24.39 -26.47
C GLU A 23 12.55 23.59 -27.32
N LEU A 24 11.70 22.82 -26.65
CA LEU A 24 10.67 22.00 -27.29
C LEU A 24 9.29 22.56 -26.98
N ASP A 25 8.60 23.06 -28.00
CA ASP A 25 7.23 23.58 -27.89
C ASP A 25 6.24 22.49 -27.50
N THR A 26 6.47 21.23 -27.87
CA THR A 26 5.63 20.10 -27.48
C THR A 26 6.51 18.87 -27.27
N HIS A 27 6.55 18.37 -26.04
CA HIS A 27 7.33 17.18 -25.70
C HIS A 27 6.52 16.21 -24.83
N PHE A 28 6.71 14.91 -25.07
CA PHE A 28 6.17 13.83 -24.25
C PHE A 28 7.31 12.97 -23.69
N GLY A 29 7.59 13.08 -22.40
CA GLY A 29 8.59 12.25 -21.72
C GLY A 29 7.95 11.10 -20.94
N ILE A 30 8.55 9.91 -20.98
CA ILE A 30 8.16 8.77 -20.15
C ILE A 30 9.33 8.35 -19.25
N ALA A 31 9.06 8.11 -17.97
CA ALA A 31 10.03 7.61 -17.00
C ALA A 31 9.42 6.48 -16.16
N HIS A 32 10.27 5.59 -15.64
CA HIS A 32 9.85 4.42 -14.89
C HIS A 32 10.86 4.03 -13.81
N THR A 33 10.36 3.68 -12.62
CA THR A 33 11.14 2.97 -11.60
C THR A 33 10.72 1.51 -11.53
N ARG A 34 11.70 0.62 -11.74
CA ARG A 34 11.44 -0.82 -11.88
C ARG A 34 11.72 -1.60 -10.60
N TRP A 35 10.76 -2.45 -10.22
CA TRP A 35 11.02 -3.61 -9.40
C TRP A 35 11.16 -4.83 -10.29
N ALA A 36 12.31 -5.51 -10.23
CA ALA A 36 12.57 -6.70 -11.03
C ALA A 36 11.78 -7.91 -10.52
N THR A 37 10.74 -8.32 -11.25
CA THR A 37 10.01 -9.59 -11.04
C THR A 37 10.54 -10.70 -11.95
N HIS A 38 10.92 -10.36 -13.18
CA HIS A 38 11.58 -11.24 -14.16
C HIS A 38 12.90 -10.63 -14.62
N GLY A 39 13.98 -11.41 -14.70
CA GLY A 39 15.29 -10.91 -15.10
C GLY A 39 15.97 -10.06 -14.02
N GLU A 40 17.30 -10.08 -14.00
CA GLU A 40 18.09 -9.33 -13.01
C GLU A 40 17.93 -7.80 -13.18
N PRO A 41 18.17 -7.00 -12.13
CA PRO A 41 18.28 -5.55 -12.25
C PRO A 41 19.50 -5.16 -13.12
N SER A 42 19.26 -4.86 -14.40
CA SER A 42 20.28 -4.44 -15.36
C SER A 42 19.76 -3.32 -16.26
N PRO A 43 20.62 -2.51 -16.91
CA PRO A 43 20.18 -1.47 -17.85
C PRO A 43 19.31 -2.02 -19.00
N VAL A 44 19.58 -3.24 -19.44
CA VAL A 44 18.82 -3.92 -20.51
C VAL A 44 17.42 -4.33 -20.05
N ASN A 45 17.28 -4.69 -18.77
CA ASN A 45 15.99 -5.05 -18.17
C ASN A 45 15.25 -3.82 -17.60
N SER A 46 15.85 -2.63 -17.63
CA SER A 46 15.20 -1.40 -17.20
C SER A 46 14.23 -0.89 -18.27
N HIS A 47 13.15 -0.26 -17.83
CA HIS A 47 12.21 0.40 -18.72
C HIS A 47 12.72 1.82 -19.07
N PRO A 48 12.29 2.42 -20.19
CA PRO A 48 11.36 1.90 -21.20
C PRO A 48 11.93 0.75 -22.04
N HIS A 49 11.09 -0.23 -22.40
CA HIS A 49 11.45 -1.24 -23.40
C HIS A 49 11.10 -0.76 -24.80
N ARG A 50 11.94 -1.12 -25.77
CA ARG A 50 11.85 -0.70 -27.17
C ARG A 50 11.45 -1.84 -28.10
N SER A 51 10.88 -1.50 -29.26
CA SER A 51 10.51 -2.45 -30.32
C SER A 51 11.72 -2.91 -31.14
N ASP A 52 12.70 -2.04 -31.35
CA ASP A 52 13.84 -2.27 -32.22
C ASP A 52 14.99 -1.32 -31.84
N LYS A 53 16.12 -1.43 -32.55
CA LYS A 53 17.31 -0.60 -32.31
C LYS A 53 17.09 0.89 -32.58
N ASN A 54 16.07 1.24 -33.37
CA ASN A 54 15.71 2.62 -33.72
C ASN A 54 14.66 3.21 -32.79
N ASN A 55 14.19 2.43 -31.81
CA ASN A 55 13.19 2.83 -30.82
C ASN A 55 11.84 3.27 -31.46
N GLU A 56 11.40 2.61 -32.53
CA GLU A 56 10.15 3.02 -33.22
C GLU A 56 8.94 3.09 -32.28
N PHE A 57 8.84 2.13 -31.36
CA PHE A 57 7.89 2.12 -30.26
C PHE A 57 8.61 1.84 -28.95
N VAL A 58 8.23 2.58 -27.91
CA VAL A 58 8.71 2.37 -26.55
C VAL A 58 7.54 2.31 -25.57
N VAL A 59 7.68 1.48 -24.53
CA VAL A 59 6.65 1.30 -23.50
C VAL A 59 7.26 1.23 -22.11
N ILE A 60 6.52 1.74 -21.14
CA ILE A 60 6.73 1.51 -19.72
C ILE A 60 5.56 0.70 -19.17
N HIS A 61 5.86 -0.24 -18.28
CA HIS A 61 4.90 -1.22 -17.79
C HIS A 61 4.96 -1.39 -16.28
N ASN A 62 3.79 -1.38 -15.64
CA ASN A 62 3.61 -1.83 -14.27
C ASN A 62 2.64 -2.99 -14.26
N GLY A 63 3.14 -4.18 -14.02
CA GLY A 63 2.32 -5.37 -13.94
C GLY A 63 3.13 -6.64 -14.10
N ILE A 64 2.45 -7.70 -14.51
CA ILE A 64 3.03 -8.94 -15.02
C ILE A 64 2.18 -9.39 -16.21
N ILE A 65 2.82 -9.64 -17.35
CA ILE A 65 2.18 -10.27 -18.52
C ILE A 65 2.31 -11.79 -18.37
N THR A 66 1.21 -12.49 -18.08
CA THR A 66 1.24 -13.91 -17.74
C THR A 66 1.51 -14.81 -18.94
N ASN A 67 1.09 -14.39 -20.14
CA ASN A 67 1.27 -15.14 -21.39
C ASN A 67 2.49 -14.70 -22.22
N TYR A 68 3.45 -13.98 -21.62
CA TYR A 68 4.61 -13.42 -22.34
C TYR A 68 5.45 -14.49 -23.07
N LYS A 69 5.54 -15.72 -22.53
CA LYS A 69 6.31 -16.81 -23.16
C LYS A 69 5.74 -17.22 -24.51
N GLU A 70 4.43 -17.25 -24.64
CA GLU A 70 3.73 -17.59 -25.88
C GLU A 70 3.89 -16.49 -26.91
N LEU A 71 3.69 -15.24 -26.49
CA LEU A 71 3.90 -14.05 -27.32
C LEU A 71 5.35 -13.94 -27.81
N LYS A 72 6.34 -14.18 -26.93
CA LYS A 72 7.77 -14.17 -27.28
C LYS A 72 8.08 -15.21 -28.35
N LYS A 73 7.62 -16.46 -28.19
CA LYS A 73 7.79 -17.52 -29.20
C LYS A 73 7.18 -17.14 -30.55
N TYR A 74 5.96 -16.59 -30.53
CA TYR A 74 5.28 -16.15 -31.75
C TYR A 74 6.07 -15.04 -32.46
N LEU A 75 6.49 -14.00 -31.75
CA LEU A 75 7.21 -12.86 -32.34
C LEU A 75 8.59 -13.25 -32.86
N VAL A 76 9.31 -14.15 -32.17
CA VAL A 76 10.56 -14.73 -32.67
C VAL A 76 10.32 -15.50 -33.98
N SER A 77 9.23 -16.27 -34.09
CA SER A 77 8.88 -16.96 -35.35
C SER A 77 8.56 -16.00 -36.51
N LYS A 78 8.26 -14.74 -36.22
CA LYS A 78 8.03 -13.66 -37.19
C LYS A 78 9.27 -12.81 -37.47
N GLY A 79 10.43 -13.17 -36.91
CA GLY A 79 11.71 -12.51 -37.16
C GLY A 79 12.07 -11.38 -36.19
N TYR A 80 11.34 -11.21 -35.09
CA TYR A 80 11.68 -10.20 -34.07
C TYR A 80 12.71 -10.76 -33.08
N GLU A 81 13.83 -10.05 -32.93
CA GLU A 81 14.85 -10.36 -31.93
C GLU A 81 14.50 -9.75 -30.57
N PHE A 82 14.89 -10.42 -29.49
CA PHE A 82 14.70 -9.94 -28.11
C PHE A 82 16.06 -9.70 -27.46
N GLU A 83 16.15 -8.65 -26.65
CA GLU A 83 17.39 -8.26 -25.96
C GLU A 83 17.34 -8.46 -24.45
N SER A 84 16.15 -8.60 -23.87
CA SER A 84 15.92 -8.66 -22.41
C SER A 84 15.22 -9.94 -21.95
N ASP A 85 15.27 -10.16 -20.64
CA ASP A 85 14.62 -11.27 -19.94
C ASP A 85 13.27 -10.89 -19.33
N THR A 86 12.78 -9.69 -19.64
CA THR A 86 11.54 -9.17 -19.05
C THR A 86 10.31 -9.64 -19.83
N ASP A 87 9.20 -9.77 -19.12
CA ASP A 87 7.89 -9.97 -19.73
C ASP A 87 7.43 -8.73 -20.52
N THR A 88 7.90 -7.53 -20.15
CA THR A 88 7.53 -6.27 -20.80
C THR A 88 7.97 -6.18 -22.26
N GLU A 89 9.12 -6.74 -22.65
CA GLU A 89 9.66 -6.55 -24.01
C GLU A 89 8.76 -7.14 -25.10
N VAL A 90 7.87 -8.10 -24.78
CA VAL A 90 6.92 -8.60 -25.78
C VAL A 90 5.93 -7.52 -26.23
N ILE A 91 5.65 -6.52 -25.40
CA ILE A 91 4.67 -5.46 -25.65
C ILE A 91 5.09 -4.52 -26.79
N PRO A 92 6.28 -3.87 -26.77
CA PRO A 92 6.70 -3.00 -27.86
C PRO A 92 7.03 -3.79 -29.14
N LYS A 93 7.44 -5.06 -29.02
CA LYS A 93 7.60 -5.96 -30.18
C LYS A 93 6.25 -6.28 -30.84
N LEU A 94 5.22 -6.55 -30.03
CA LEU A 94 3.88 -6.84 -30.51
C LEU A 94 3.21 -5.64 -31.18
N ILE A 95 3.35 -4.43 -30.62
CA ILE A 95 2.77 -3.23 -31.25
C ILE A 95 3.42 -2.93 -32.60
N LYS A 96 4.75 -3.14 -32.72
CA LYS A 96 5.45 -3.02 -33.99
C LYS A 96 5.00 -4.07 -35.00
N TYR A 97 4.85 -5.33 -34.58
CA TYR A 97 4.25 -6.37 -35.44
C TYR A 97 2.89 -5.97 -36.00
N LEU A 98 2.01 -5.41 -35.16
CA LEU A 98 0.69 -4.95 -35.59
C LEU A 98 0.76 -3.72 -36.51
N TYR A 99 1.73 -2.84 -36.30
CA TYR A 99 1.98 -1.69 -37.18
C TYR A 99 2.50 -2.14 -38.55
N ASP A 100 3.48 -3.03 -38.58
CA ASP A 100 4.10 -3.55 -39.81
C ASP A 100 3.09 -4.36 -40.66
N ASN A 101 2.08 -4.97 -40.03
CA ASN A 101 1.03 -5.77 -40.68
C ASN A 101 -0.33 -5.05 -40.73
N ARG A 102 -0.34 -3.71 -40.76
CA ARG A 102 -1.58 -2.92 -40.82
C ARG A 102 -2.30 -3.07 -42.17
N GLU A 103 -3.62 -3.21 -42.12
CA GLU A 103 -4.47 -3.35 -43.32
C GLU A 103 -4.59 -2.04 -44.11
N ASN A 104 -4.63 -0.91 -43.39
CA ASN A 104 -4.73 0.43 -43.95
C ASN A 104 -3.45 1.20 -43.67
N GLU A 105 -3.04 2.05 -44.61
CA GLU A 105 -1.90 2.94 -44.45
C GLU A 105 -2.08 3.86 -43.22
N TYR A 106 -3.32 4.29 -42.98
CA TYR A 106 -3.73 5.06 -41.82
C TYR A 106 -4.32 4.14 -40.72
N VAL A 107 -3.60 4.05 -39.59
CA VAL A 107 -4.06 3.39 -38.36
C VAL A 107 -3.78 4.33 -37.18
N SER A 108 -4.77 4.55 -36.32
CA SER A 108 -4.57 5.38 -35.14
C SER A 108 -3.71 4.66 -34.09
N PHE A 109 -2.96 5.41 -33.30
CA PHE A 109 -2.12 4.83 -32.25
C PHE A 109 -2.96 4.07 -31.20
N SER A 110 -4.14 4.61 -30.87
CA SER A 110 -5.10 3.96 -29.97
C SER A 110 -5.58 2.61 -30.49
N THR A 111 -5.86 2.49 -31.79
CA THR A 111 -6.27 1.22 -32.42
C THR A 111 -5.19 0.16 -32.30
N LEU A 112 -3.92 0.53 -32.47
CA LEU A 112 -2.79 -0.40 -32.28
C LEU A 112 -2.72 -0.87 -30.84
N VAL A 113 -2.79 0.05 -29.87
CA VAL A 113 -2.77 -0.30 -28.44
C VAL A 113 -3.96 -1.18 -28.06
N GLU A 114 -5.16 -0.90 -28.58
CA GLU A 114 -6.34 -1.74 -28.39
C GLU A 114 -6.13 -3.17 -28.91
N ARG A 115 -5.47 -3.33 -30.06
CA ARG A 115 -5.12 -4.65 -30.61
C ARG A 115 -4.06 -5.36 -29.75
N VAL A 116 -3.10 -4.63 -29.19
CA VAL A 116 -2.09 -5.16 -28.25
C VAL A 116 -2.77 -5.70 -26.99
N ILE A 117 -3.55 -4.89 -26.28
CA ILE A 117 -4.15 -5.29 -24.99
C ILE A 117 -5.19 -6.42 -25.09
N LYS A 118 -5.66 -6.74 -26.30
CA LYS A 118 -6.48 -7.93 -26.58
C LYS A 118 -5.67 -9.23 -26.54
N GLN A 119 -4.38 -9.17 -26.84
CA GLN A 119 -3.47 -10.32 -26.84
C GLN A 119 -2.74 -10.48 -25.50
N LEU A 120 -2.74 -9.45 -24.66
CA LEU A 120 -2.08 -9.48 -23.35
C LEU A 120 -2.99 -10.11 -22.29
N GLU A 121 -2.44 -11.05 -21.54
CA GLU A 121 -3.02 -11.59 -20.32
C GLU A 121 -2.26 -11.15 -19.08
N GLY A 122 -2.95 -11.08 -17.94
CA GLY A 122 -2.39 -10.64 -16.67
C GLY A 122 -2.87 -9.25 -16.26
N ALA A 123 -2.09 -8.60 -15.41
CA ALA A 123 -2.36 -7.26 -14.90
C ALA A 123 -1.26 -6.31 -15.37
N PHE A 124 -1.63 -5.14 -15.89
CA PHE A 124 -0.70 -4.16 -16.45
C PHE A 124 -1.25 -2.74 -16.35
N ALA A 125 -0.37 -1.76 -16.20
CA ALA A 125 -0.57 -0.35 -16.53
C ALA A 125 0.55 0.03 -17.50
N LEU A 126 0.17 0.51 -18.68
CA LEU A 126 1.04 0.72 -19.82
C LEU A 126 0.97 2.18 -20.26
N VAL A 127 2.12 2.72 -20.66
CA VAL A 127 2.18 3.98 -21.41
C VAL A 127 3.11 3.82 -22.60
N PHE A 128 2.61 4.17 -23.78
CA PHE A 128 3.28 4.03 -25.06
C PHE A 128 3.72 5.38 -25.62
N LYS A 129 4.88 5.39 -26.29
CA LYS A 129 5.38 6.48 -27.13
C LYS A 129 5.93 5.89 -28.43
N SER A 130 5.82 6.63 -29.54
CA SER A 130 6.33 6.20 -30.84
C SER A 130 6.80 7.38 -31.68
N ILE A 131 7.78 7.16 -32.56
CA ILE A 131 8.21 8.15 -33.56
C ILE A 131 7.17 8.33 -34.67
N HIS A 132 6.35 7.30 -34.95
CA HIS A 132 5.31 7.33 -35.98
C HIS A 132 4.09 8.17 -35.58
N PHE A 133 3.97 8.47 -34.28
CA PHE A 133 2.86 9.23 -33.70
C PHE A 133 3.40 10.37 -32.81
N PRO A 134 4.10 11.36 -33.39
CA PRO A 134 4.71 12.44 -32.62
C PRO A 134 3.65 13.26 -31.88
N GLY A 135 3.90 13.58 -30.61
CA GLY A 135 2.99 14.34 -29.77
C GLY A 135 1.74 13.57 -29.30
N VAL A 136 1.62 12.27 -29.62
CA VAL A 136 0.52 11.42 -29.15
C VAL A 136 0.99 10.50 -28.04
N ALA A 137 0.26 10.49 -26.92
CA ALA A 137 0.46 9.57 -25.82
C ALA A 137 -0.74 8.63 -25.69
N VAL A 138 -0.47 7.33 -25.51
CA VAL A 138 -1.53 6.36 -25.23
C VAL A 138 -1.21 5.61 -23.95
N ALA A 139 -2.17 5.58 -23.05
CA ALA A 139 -2.05 4.95 -21.75
C ALA A 139 -3.25 4.03 -21.49
N THR A 140 -3.03 2.90 -20.85
CA THR A 140 -4.08 1.91 -20.59
C THR A 140 -3.76 1.07 -19.38
N ARG A 141 -4.79 0.50 -18.75
CA ARG A 141 -4.61 -0.39 -17.60
C ARG A 141 -5.57 -1.57 -17.59
N ARG A 142 -5.17 -2.61 -16.87
CA ARG A 142 -5.97 -3.75 -16.43
C ARG A 142 -5.37 -4.29 -15.14
N GLY A 143 -6.07 -4.25 -14.02
CA GLY A 143 -5.58 -4.80 -12.74
C GLY A 143 -4.35 -4.09 -12.12
N SER A 144 -3.92 -2.93 -12.63
CA SER A 144 -2.88 -2.08 -12.02
C SER A 144 -3.32 -0.61 -12.03
N PRO A 145 -3.15 0.15 -10.93
CA PRO A 145 -3.46 1.57 -10.87
C PRO A 145 -2.83 2.39 -12.01
N LEU A 146 -3.60 3.32 -12.56
CA LEU A 146 -3.14 4.33 -13.50
C LEU A 146 -4.11 5.52 -13.44
N LEU A 147 -3.56 6.72 -13.30
CA LEU A 147 -4.32 7.96 -13.21
C LEU A 147 -3.62 9.08 -14.00
N ILE A 148 -4.40 10.08 -14.41
CA ILE A 148 -3.97 11.21 -15.21
C ILE A 148 -4.19 12.49 -14.39
N GLY A 149 -3.11 13.18 -14.05
CA GLY A 149 -3.15 14.54 -13.52
C GLY A 149 -3.40 15.54 -14.63
N VAL A 150 -4.27 16.51 -14.40
CA VAL A 150 -4.56 17.57 -15.36
C VAL A 150 -4.27 18.92 -14.72
N ARG A 151 -3.44 19.73 -15.38
CA ARG A 151 -3.19 21.14 -15.05
C ARG A 151 -3.44 21.97 -16.29
N SER A 152 -4.22 23.03 -16.14
CA SER A 152 -4.49 24.02 -17.19
C SER A 152 -4.54 25.41 -16.55
N GLN A 153 -4.06 26.44 -17.26
CA GLN A 153 -4.25 27.83 -16.86
C GLN A 153 -5.68 28.32 -17.14
N TYR A 154 -6.36 27.68 -18.09
CA TYR A 154 -7.74 27.99 -18.50
C TYR A 154 -8.73 26.97 -17.93
N GLU A 155 -10.01 27.36 -17.91
CA GLU A 155 -11.10 26.47 -17.52
C GLU A 155 -11.16 25.23 -18.41
N LEU A 156 -11.38 24.07 -17.78
CA LEU A 156 -11.56 22.81 -18.48
C LEU A 156 -12.97 22.81 -19.11
N SER A 157 -13.10 22.30 -20.33
CA SER A 157 -14.40 22.29 -21.01
C SER A 157 -15.44 21.35 -20.37
N THR A 158 -15.00 20.40 -19.54
CA THR A 158 -15.85 19.50 -18.77
C THR A 158 -15.08 18.92 -17.58
N GLU A 159 -15.78 18.61 -16.50
CA GLU A 159 -15.26 17.84 -15.36
C GLU A 159 -15.58 16.34 -15.48
N GLN A 160 -16.22 15.94 -16.58
CA GLN A 160 -16.68 14.59 -16.86
C GLN A 160 -16.29 14.20 -18.30
N ILE A 161 -15.45 13.18 -18.44
CA ILE A 161 -14.98 12.66 -19.73
C ILE A 161 -15.83 11.44 -20.10
N PRO A 162 -16.63 11.49 -21.18
CA PRO A 162 -17.37 10.33 -21.64
C PRO A 162 -16.43 9.28 -22.24
N VAL A 163 -16.65 8.02 -21.88
CA VAL A 163 -15.95 6.88 -22.47
C VAL A 163 -16.52 6.60 -23.86
N GLN A 164 -15.66 6.62 -24.87
CA GLN A 164 -16.03 6.37 -26.26
C GLN A 164 -15.92 4.88 -26.61
N TYR A 165 -16.85 4.38 -27.43
CA TYR A 165 -16.92 2.97 -27.85
C TYR A 165 -16.85 2.84 -29.37
N ASN A 166 -16.13 1.84 -29.89
CA ASN A 166 -16.04 1.49 -31.32
C ASN A 166 -15.69 2.66 -32.26
N CYS A 167 -14.44 3.12 -32.27
CA CYS A 167 -13.93 4.10 -33.24
C CYS A 167 -13.61 3.48 -34.62
N GLY A 168 -14.52 2.65 -35.17
CA GLY A 168 -14.35 2.03 -36.49
C GLY A 168 -14.89 2.85 -37.67
N LYS A 169 -15.69 3.90 -37.42
CA LYS A 169 -16.28 4.74 -38.47
C LYS A 169 -16.47 6.17 -37.96
N SER A 170 -15.74 7.12 -38.54
CA SER A 170 -15.90 8.58 -38.39
C SER A 170 -15.68 9.10 -36.96
N GLU A 171 -14.60 9.87 -36.79
CA GLU A 171 -14.45 10.84 -35.69
C GLU A 171 -15.57 11.89 -35.79
N LYS A 172 -16.78 11.54 -35.38
CA LYS A 172 -17.80 12.56 -35.08
C LYS A 172 -17.42 13.19 -33.75
N SER A 173 -17.43 14.52 -33.75
CA SER A 173 -17.27 15.45 -32.64
C SER A 173 -18.19 15.12 -31.44
N GLY A 174 -17.88 14.05 -30.72
CA GLY A 174 -18.47 13.73 -29.44
C GLY A 174 -17.64 14.34 -28.32
N ASN A 175 -18.31 14.96 -27.35
CA ASN A 175 -17.78 15.64 -26.16
C ASN A 175 -16.42 15.10 -25.69
N CYS A 176 -15.35 15.74 -26.16
CA CYS A 176 -14.00 15.61 -25.66
C CYS A 176 -13.74 16.77 -24.69
N ILE A 177 -12.71 16.67 -23.84
CA ILE A 177 -12.20 17.92 -23.26
C ILE A 177 -11.57 18.73 -24.41
N ILE A 178 -12.28 19.76 -24.89
CA ILE A 178 -11.76 20.75 -25.83
C ILE A 178 -11.02 21.77 -24.99
N LEU A 179 -9.71 21.58 -24.88
CA LEU A 179 -8.83 22.44 -24.13
C LEU A 179 -8.41 23.60 -25.04
N ASN A 180 -9.21 24.66 -25.07
CA ASN A 180 -8.87 25.86 -25.82
C ASN A 180 -7.58 26.46 -25.23
N HIS A 181 -6.54 26.50 -26.06
CA HIS A 181 -5.22 27.12 -25.83
C HIS A 181 -4.34 26.59 -24.67
N LEU A 182 -3.30 25.84 -25.07
CA LEU A 182 -1.90 25.91 -24.60
C LEU A 182 -1.62 26.12 -23.09
N THR A 183 -1.87 25.12 -22.25
CA THR A 183 -0.85 24.53 -21.33
C THR A 183 -1.48 23.36 -20.59
N LEU A 184 -1.42 22.16 -21.16
CA LEU A 184 -1.82 20.94 -20.47
C LEU A 184 -0.56 20.19 -20.02
N PHE A 185 -0.46 19.89 -18.72
CA PHE A 185 0.54 18.96 -18.21
C PHE A 185 -0.13 17.64 -17.79
N PRO A 186 -0.43 16.72 -18.72
CA PRO A 186 -0.79 15.38 -18.30
C PRO A 186 0.39 14.73 -17.61
N ALA A 187 0.23 14.47 -16.32
CA ALA A 187 1.07 13.54 -15.61
C ALA A 187 0.33 12.21 -15.55
N LEU A 188 0.91 11.18 -16.14
CA LEU A 188 0.42 9.82 -16.03
C LEU A 188 1.22 9.16 -14.92
N SER A 189 0.53 8.62 -13.91
CA SER A 189 1.19 7.92 -12.82
C SER A 189 0.30 6.79 -12.34
N ASN A 190 0.90 5.75 -11.79
CA ASN A 190 0.18 4.73 -11.02
C ASN A 190 0.07 5.11 -9.52
N ASN A 191 0.59 6.28 -9.13
CA ASN A 191 0.53 6.80 -7.77
C ASN A 191 0.33 8.33 -7.75
N PRO A 192 -0.69 8.86 -7.04
CA PRO A 192 -0.94 10.30 -6.98
C PRO A 192 0.22 11.14 -6.41
N PHE A 193 1.17 10.55 -5.67
CA PHE A 193 2.32 11.27 -5.09
C PHE A 193 3.22 11.93 -6.12
N ALA A 194 3.34 11.34 -7.32
CA ALA A 194 4.16 11.90 -8.40
C ALA A 194 3.45 13.06 -9.14
N ILE A 195 2.17 13.30 -8.84
CA ILE A 195 1.34 14.29 -9.54
C ILE A 195 1.05 15.49 -8.65
N ILE A 196 0.95 15.28 -7.33
CA ILE A 196 0.45 16.29 -6.40
C ILE A 196 1.28 17.58 -6.35
N GLU A 197 2.58 17.52 -6.69
CA GLU A 197 3.41 18.71 -6.83
C GLU A 197 3.05 19.58 -8.05
N HIS A 198 2.41 18.98 -9.06
CA HIS A 198 2.01 19.64 -10.30
C HIS A 198 0.53 20.02 -10.29
N THR A 199 -0.36 19.14 -9.82
CA THR A 199 -1.82 19.35 -9.77
C THR A 199 -2.51 18.41 -8.78
N ASN A 200 -3.61 18.87 -8.19
CA ASN A 200 -4.51 18.04 -7.38
C ASN A 200 -5.73 17.54 -8.15
N LYS A 201 -5.91 17.92 -9.43
CA LYS A 201 -7.00 17.43 -10.29
C LYS A 201 -6.53 16.18 -11.02
N VAL A 202 -7.19 15.06 -10.79
CA VAL A 202 -6.83 13.76 -11.37
C VAL A 202 -8.02 13.00 -11.95
N ILE A 203 -7.74 12.13 -12.91
CA ILE A 203 -8.69 11.20 -13.49
C ILE A 203 -8.16 9.80 -13.24
N TYR A 204 -8.93 8.98 -12.52
CA TYR A 204 -8.61 7.56 -12.33
C TYR A 204 -9.09 6.77 -13.53
N LEU A 205 -8.18 6.04 -14.19
CA LEU A 205 -8.56 5.11 -15.22
C LEU A 205 -9.09 3.81 -14.59
N GLU A 206 -9.97 3.15 -15.33
CA GLU A 206 -10.47 1.82 -15.02
C GLU A 206 -9.88 0.77 -15.96
N ASP A 207 -10.13 -0.50 -15.64
CA ASP A 207 -9.68 -1.60 -16.47
C ASP A 207 -10.25 -1.50 -17.89
N ASP A 208 -9.39 -1.77 -18.87
CA ASP A 208 -9.65 -1.67 -20.30
C ASP A 208 -9.91 -0.25 -20.83
N ASP A 209 -9.74 0.80 -20.02
CA ASP A 209 -9.68 2.18 -20.52
C ASP A 209 -8.40 2.37 -21.34
N VAL A 210 -8.54 3.03 -22.49
CA VAL A 210 -7.44 3.49 -23.35
C VAL A 210 -7.52 5.01 -23.43
N ALA A 211 -6.70 5.68 -22.63
CA ALA A 211 -6.58 7.11 -22.61
C ALA A 211 -5.61 7.58 -23.69
N VAL A 212 -6.01 8.59 -24.46
CA VAL A 212 -5.24 9.12 -25.59
C VAL A 212 -5.11 10.63 -25.41
N VAL A 213 -3.87 11.12 -25.40
CA VAL A 213 -3.58 12.54 -25.48
C VAL A 213 -3.06 12.86 -26.87
N MET A 214 -3.78 13.69 -27.63
CA MET A 214 -3.34 14.18 -28.94
C MET A 214 -3.76 15.64 -29.10
N GLU A 215 -2.91 16.46 -29.73
CA GLU A 215 -3.19 17.89 -29.95
C GLU A 215 -3.60 18.68 -28.69
N GLY A 216 -3.11 18.25 -27.51
CA GLY A 216 -3.50 18.85 -26.23
C GLY A 216 -4.92 18.50 -25.76
N LYS A 217 -5.59 17.52 -26.38
CA LYS A 217 -6.90 16.99 -25.99
C LYS A 217 -6.75 15.60 -25.36
N LEU A 218 -7.58 15.30 -24.37
CA LEU A 218 -7.62 14.00 -23.69
C LEU A 218 -8.92 13.26 -24.03
N TYR A 219 -8.78 12.05 -24.56
CA TYR A 219 -9.87 11.13 -24.90
C TYR A 219 -9.73 9.84 -24.08
N VAL A 220 -10.85 9.19 -23.77
CA VAL A 220 -10.87 7.86 -23.14
C VAL A 220 -11.73 6.94 -23.99
N HIS A 221 -11.13 5.84 -24.47
CA HIS A 221 -11.78 4.84 -25.30
C HIS A 221 -11.90 3.51 -24.56
N ARG A 222 -12.90 2.71 -24.94
CA ARG A 222 -13.04 1.32 -24.50
C ARG A 222 -13.59 0.45 -25.64
N ILE A 223 -13.07 -0.77 -25.77
CA ILE A 223 -13.44 -1.69 -26.86
C ILE A 223 -14.87 -2.22 -26.70
N LYS A 224 -15.28 -2.57 -25.48
CA LYS A 224 -16.59 -3.15 -25.19
C LYS A 224 -17.24 -2.41 -24.03
N ARG A 225 -18.55 -2.22 -24.11
CA ARG A 225 -19.37 -1.79 -22.97
C ARG A 225 -19.78 -3.03 -22.19
N LYS A 226 -19.44 -3.13 -20.90
CA LYS A 226 -20.08 -4.12 -20.00
C LYS A 226 -21.20 -3.46 -19.20
N ALA A 227 -22.20 -4.25 -18.82
CA ALA A 227 -23.28 -3.78 -17.95
C ALA A 227 -22.72 -3.45 -16.56
N GLY A 228 -23.10 -2.30 -16.00
CA GLY A 228 -22.65 -1.83 -14.68
C GLY A 228 -21.35 -1.02 -14.69
N GLU A 229 -20.72 -0.80 -15.84
CA GLU A 229 -19.55 0.09 -15.94
C GLU A 229 -19.96 1.56 -16.11
N ASP A 230 -19.28 2.45 -15.40
CA ASP A 230 -19.53 3.88 -15.50
C ASP A 230 -19.14 4.40 -16.89
N PRO A 231 -20.05 5.06 -17.62
CA PRO A 231 -19.79 5.56 -18.97
C PRO A 231 -18.95 6.85 -18.97
N VAL A 232 -18.54 7.34 -17.81
CA VAL A 232 -17.88 8.63 -17.63
C VAL A 232 -16.72 8.49 -16.65
N ARG A 233 -15.64 9.24 -16.88
CA ARG A 233 -14.55 9.45 -15.93
C ARG A 233 -14.63 10.85 -15.38
N VAL A 234 -14.79 10.96 -14.07
CA VAL A 234 -14.90 12.25 -13.37
C VAL A 234 -13.51 12.76 -13.01
N ILE A 235 -13.28 14.05 -13.20
CA ILE A 235 -12.10 14.74 -12.67
C ILE A 235 -12.32 14.92 -11.17
N GLN A 236 -11.46 14.29 -10.38
CA GLN A 236 -11.52 14.33 -8.92
C GLN A 236 -10.44 15.27 -8.37
N THR A 237 -10.77 15.99 -7.31
CA THR A 237 -9.80 16.79 -6.56
C THR A 237 -9.25 15.94 -5.41
N LEU A 238 -7.94 15.70 -5.44
CA LEU A 238 -7.23 15.01 -4.36
C LEU A 238 -7.26 15.86 -3.09
N GLN A 239 -7.72 15.29 -1.99
CA GLN A 239 -7.64 15.88 -0.63
C GLN A 239 -6.27 15.62 0.02
N MET A 240 -5.20 15.71 -0.77
CA MET A 240 -3.83 15.46 -0.34
C MET A 240 -3.02 16.74 -0.48
N GLU A 241 -2.14 16.98 0.47
CA GLU A 241 -1.22 18.12 0.43
C GLU A 241 0.21 17.66 0.19
N LEU A 242 0.99 18.45 -0.56
CA LEU A 242 2.39 18.14 -0.86
C LEU A 242 3.22 17.90 0.41
N GLN A 243 2.94 18.64 1.49
CA GLN A 243 3.62 18.50 2.79
C GLN A 243 3.47 17.09 3.38
N GLN A 244 2.36 16.39 3.11
CA GLN A 244 2.13 15.03 3.60
C GLN A 244 3.10 14.02 2.99
N ILE A 245 3.62 14.28 1.79
CA ILE A 245 4.59 13.42 1.10
C ILE A 245 6.04 13.94 1.16
N MET A 246 6.28 15.05 1.87
CA MET A 246 7.61 15.57 2.15
C MET A 246 8.11 15.10 3.52
N LYS A 247 9.43 15.01 3.71
CA LYS A 247 10.00 14.62 5.01
C LYS A 247 9.87 15.70 6.09
N GLY A 248 9.76 16.97 5.70
CA GLY A 248 9.85 18.09 6.64
C GLY A 248 11.19 18.07 7.39
N ASN A 249 11.13 18.21 8.72
CA ASN A 249 12.31 18.26 9.60
C ASN A 249 12.87 16.87 9.96
N PHE A 250 12.31 15.78 9.44
CA PHE A 250 12.74 14.42 9.75
C PHE A 250 13.81 13.91 8.78
N LYS A 251 14.69 13.02 9.27
CA LYS A 251 15.76 12.44 8.45
C LYS A 251 15.24 11.40 7.44
N ALA A 252 14.20 10.66 7.84
CA ALA A 252 13.57 9.61 7.04
C ALA A 252 12.03 9.68 7.12
N PHE A 253 11.35 9.14 6.09
CA PHE A 253 9.89 9.04 6.08
C PHE A 253 9.36 8.15 7.20
N MET A 254 9.98 6.99 7.43
CA MET A 254 9.59 6.12 8.55
C MET A 254 9.67 6.86 9.90
N GLN A 255 10.70 7.69 10.11
CA GLN A 255 10.80 8.51 11.32
C GLN A 255 9.63 9.51 11.41
N LYS A 256 9.38 10.27 10.34
CA LYS A 256 8.23 11.18 10.26
C LYS A 256 6.93 10.44 10.59
N GLU A 257 6.69 9.31 9.95
CA GLU A 257 5.44 8.55 10.05
C GLU A 257 5.23 7.92 11.43
N ILE A 258 6.30 7.52 12.12
CA ILE A 258 6.24 7.09 13.53
C ILE A 258 5.83 8.26 14.42
N PHE A 259 6.43 9.44 14.21
CA PHE A 259 6.19 10.62 15.04
C PHE A 259 4.86 11.33 14.70
N GLU A 260 4.26 11.09 13.53
CA GLU A 260 2.92 11.55 13.13
C GLU A 260 1.79 10.63 13.64
N GLN A 261 2.09 9.60 14.44
CA GLN A 261 1.07 8.71 14.99
C GLN A 261 0.02 9.39 15.87
N PRO A 262 0.34 10.40 16.71
CA PRO A 262 -0.67 11.16 17.44
C PRO A 262 -1.72 11.78 16.49
N GLU A 263 -1.27 12.46 15.43
CA GLU A 263 -2.13 13.16 14.48
C GLU A 263 -2.90 12.19 13.59
N SER A 264 -2.26 11.13 13.09
CA SER A 264 -2.91 10.13 12.24
C SER A 264 -3.97 9.32 12.99
N VAL A 265 -3.77 9.02 14.28
CA VAL A 265 -4.80 8.42 15.15
C VAL A 265 -5.99 9.37 15.32
N VAL A 266 -5.75 10.67 15.56
CA VAL A 266 -6.83 11.68 15.61
C VAL A 266 -7.59 11.74 14.28
N ASN A 267 -6.87 11.76 13.15
CA ASN A 267 -7.48 11.79 11.81
C ASN A 267 -8.30 10.54 11.51
N THR A 268 -7.89 9.39 12.05
CA THR A 268 -8.63 8.13 11.97
C THR A 268 -9.96 8.21 12.71
N MET A 269 -10.02 8.92 13.85
CA MET A 269 -11.24 9.07 14.66
C MET A 269 -12.12 10.26 14.25
N ARG A 270 -11.57 11.21 13.49
CA ARG A 270 -12.23 12.47 13.12
C ARG A 270 -13.57 12.22 12.43
N GLY A 271 -14.62 12.82 12.98
CA GLY A 271 -15.99 12.69 12.47
C GLY A 271 -16.64 11.32 12.67
N ARG A 272 -15.95 10.39 13.36
CA ARG A 272 -16.43 9.01 13.61
C ARG A 272 -16.70 8.75 15.07
N ILE A 273 -16.01 9.43 15.98
CA ILE A 273 -16.28 9.37 17.42
C ILE A 273 -16.76 10.74 17.88
N CYS A 274 -17.96 10.77 18.48
CA CYS A 274 -18.41 11.92 19.23
C CYS A 274 -18.13 11.67 20.71
N PHE A 275 -17.08 12.30 21.25
CA PHE A 275 -16.67 12.11 22.65
C PHE A 275 -17.65 12.73 23.67
N ASP A 276 -18.53 13.64 23.25
CA ASP A 276 -19.52 14.25 24.14
C ASP A 276 -20.72 13.31 24.35
N SER A 277 -21.15 12.62 23.29
CA SER A 277 -22.25 11.63 23.35
C SER A 277 -21.78 10.19 23.49
N ASN A 278 -20.46 9.95 23.44
CA ASN A 278 -19.84 8.61 23.42
C ASN A 278 -20.39 7.69 22.32
N THR A 279 -20.69 8.26 21.14
CA THR A 279 -21.20 7.53 19.98
C THR A 279 -20.09 7.30 18.96
N VAL A 280 -20.14 6.16 18.28
CA VAL A 280 -19.18 5.76 17.25
C VAL A 280 -19.93 5.41 15.98
N ILE A 281 -19.67 6.16 14.91
CA ILE A 281 -20.31 6.00 13.61
C ILE A 281 -19.24 5.86 12.54
N LEU A 282 -19.23 4.73 11.84
CA LEU A 282 -18.44 4.53 10.65
C LEU A 282 -19.35 4.71 9.43
N GLY A 283 -19.40 5.93 8.90
CA GLY A 283 -20.33 6.30 7.81
C GLY A 283 -20.24 5.38 6.59
N GLY A 284 -19.05 4.88 6.25
CA GLY A 284 -18.88 3.94 5.13
C GLY A 284 -19.51 2.55 5.35
N LEU A 285 -20.02 2.26 6.55
CA LEU A 285 -20.68 1.00 6.92
C LEU A 285 -22.18 1.18 7.23
N SER A 286 -22.71 2.41 7.26
CA SER A 286 -24.06 2.71 7.76
C SER A 286 -25.15 1.90 7.04
N ASP A 287 -25.05 1.80 5.72
CA ASP A 287 -26.06 1.17 4.88
C ASP A 287 -26.05 -0.37 4.99
N HIS A 288 -24.93 -0.93 5.45
CA HIS A 288 -24.69 -2.37 5.56
C HIS A 288 -24.71 -2.86 7.02
N LEU A 289 -24.83 -1.96 8.00
CA LEU A 289 -24.73 -2.30 9.42
C LEU A 289 -25.75 -3.34 9.87
N LYS A 290 -26.98 -3.27 9.33
CA LYS A 290 -28.05 -4.24 9.64
C LYS A 290 -27.73 -5.64 9.14
N GLU A 291 -27.06 -5.76 8.01
CA GLU A 291 -26.65 -7.03 7.42
C GLU A 291 -25.45 -7.59 8.18
N ILE A 292 -24.47 -6.75 8.49
CA ILE A 292 -23.32 -7.11 9.33
C ILE A 292 -23.78 -7.63 10.70
N LYS A 293 -24.74 -6.97 11.36
CA LYS A 293 -25.27 -7.43 12.66
C LYS A 293 -25.96 -8.81 12.61
N ARG A 294 -26.32 -9.32 11.42
CA ARG A 294 -26.96 -10.63 11.23
C ARG A 294 -25.97 -11.74 10.85
N CYS A 295 -24.72 -11.39 10.57
CA CYS A 295 -23.70 -12.35 10.20
C CYS A 295 -23.36 -13.27 11.39
N ARG A 296 -22.75 -14.41 11.08
CA ARG A 296 -22.41 -15.43 12.09
C ARG A 296 -20.91 -15.58 12.33
N ARG A 297 -20.07 -14.93 11.53
CA ARG A 297 -18.62 -15.04 11.63
C ARG A 297 -17.95 -13.86 10.91
N LEU A 298 -16.86 -13.39 11.52
CA LEU A 298 -15.97 -12.39 10.94
C LEU A 298 -14.69 -13.09 10.44
N ILE A 299 -14.25 -12.74 9.23
CA ILE A 299 -12.99 -13.24 8.66
C ILE A 299 -12.14 -12.05 8.25
N LEU A 300 -11.00 -11.83 8.92
CA LEU A 300 -10.07 -10.74 8.64
C LEU A 300 -8.94 -11.28 7.77
N ILE A 301 -8.77 -10.69 6.60
CA ILE A 301 -7.83 -11.14 5.57
C ILE A 301 -6.87 -10.00 5.25
N GLY A 302 -5.58 -10.27 5.34
CA GLY A 302 -4.52 -9.30 5.03
C GLY A 302 -3.16 -9.99 4.87
N CYS A 303 -2.14 -9.20 4.56
CA CYS A 303 -0.75 -9.67 4.47
C CYS A 303 0.17 -8.83 5.36
N GLY A 304 1.24 -9.45 5.89
CA GLY A 304 2.28 -8.77 6.68
C GLY A 304 1.72 -7.97 7.84
N THR A 305 2.14 -6.71 7.98
CA THR A 305 1.69 -5.80 9.05
C THR A 305 0.16 -5.62 9.10
N SER A 306 -0.55 -5.67 7.96
CA SER A 306 -2.03 -5.59 7.97
C SER A 306 -2.70 -6.85 8.51
N TYR A 307 -2.09 -8.01 8.35
CA TYR A 307 -2.51 -9.23 9.06
C TYR A 307 -2.31 -9.08 10.57
N HIS A 308 -1.18 -8.52 11.01
CA HIS A 308 -0.94 -8.24 12.43
C HIS A 308 -1.98 -7.29 13.04
N ALA A 309 -2.48 -6.30 12.29
CA ALA A 309 -3.57 -5.43 12.79
C ALA A 309 -4.85 -6.24 13.08
N GLY A 310 -5.14 -7.25 12.26
CA GLY A 310 -6.21 -8.21 12.52
C GLY A 310 -5.94 -9.08 13.77
N VAL A 311 -4.72 -9.58 13.92
CA VAL A 311 -4.32 -10.35 15.14
C VAL A 311 -4.45 -9.49 16.40
N ALA A 312 -4.08 -8.21 16.33
CA ALA A 312 -4.09 -7.28 17.45
C ALA A 312 -5.51 -6.98 17.96
N THR A 313 -6.48 -7.02 17.05
CA THR A 313 -7.87 -6.64 17.31
C THR A 313 -8.81 -7.83 17.44
N ARG A 314 -8.34 -9.05 17.13
CA ARG A 314 -9.12 -10.28 17.20
C ARG A 314 -9.86 -10.42 18.54
N GLN A 315 -9.13 -10.30 19.65
CA GLN A 315 -9.70 -10.53 20.98
C GLN A 315 -10.82 -9.55 21.32
N ILE A 316 -10.65 -8.25 21.03
CA ILE A 316 -11.68 -7.24 21.31
C ILE A 316 -12.87 -7.33 20.35
N LEU A 317 -12.64 -7.78 19.11
CA LEU A 317 -13.72 -8.11 18.18
C LEU A 317 -14.54 -9.30 18.69
N GLU A 318 -13.89 -10.38 19.16
CA GLU A 318 -14.57 -11.53 19.78
C GLU A 318 -15.38 -11.06 21.01
N GLU A 319 -14.80 -10.23 21.88
CA GLU A 319 -15.44 -9.71 23.10
C GLU A 319 -16.70 -8.87 22.80
N LEU A 320 -16.59 -7.87 21.91
CA LEU A 320 -17.68 -6.90 21.69
C LEU A 320 -18.73 -7.38 20.70
N THR A 321 -18.38 -8.29 19.79
CA THR A 321 -19.32 -8.83 18.80
C THR A 321 -19.93 -10.16 19.24
N GLU A 322 -19.25 -10.93 20.10
CA GLU A 322 -19.55 -12.33 20.44
C GLU A 322 -19.61 -13.27 19.22
N LEU A 323 -19.03 -12.85 18.09
CA LEU A 323 -18.90 -13.67 16.89
C LEU A 323 -17.55 -14.41 16.89
N PRO A 324 -17.48 -15.60 16.28
CA PRO A 324 -16.22 -16.19 15.87
C PRO A 324 -15.46 -15.22 14.95
N VAL A 325 -14.20 -14.92 15.30
CA VAL A 325 -13.31 -14.09 14.50
C VAL A 325 -12.12 -14.91 14.02
N MET A 326 -12.02 -15.09 12.72
CA MET A 326 -10.88 -15.70 12.05
C MET A 326 -9.96 -14.62 11.50
N VAL A 327 -8.64 -14.82 11.60
CA VAL A 327 -7.64 -13.92 11.03
C VAL A 327 -6.71 -14.74 10.16
N GLU A 328 -6.64 -14.41 8.88
CA GLU A 328 -6.04 -15.24 7.84
C GLU A 328 -5.01 -14.46 7.03
N LEU A 329 -3.87 -15.11 6.76
CA LEU A 329 -2.91 -14.64 5.77
C LEU A 329 -3.50 -14.89 4.38
N ALA A 330 -3.60 -13.85 3.55
CA ALA A 330 -4.35 -13.93 2.30
C ALA A 330 -3.83 -15.00 1.31
N SER A 331 -2.51 -15.22 1.26
CA SER A 331 -1.91 -16.24 0.41
C SER A 331 -2.34 -17.66 0.81
N ASP A 332 -2.15 -18.02 2.08
CA ASP A 332 -2.53 -19.34 2.61
C ASP A 332 -4.05 -19.55 2.60
N PHE A 333 -4.83 -18.48 2.79
CA PHE A 333 -6.28 -18.52 2.65
C PHE A 333 -6.74 -18.99 1.26
N LEU A 334 -6.07 -18.52 0.20
CA LEU A 334 -6.32 -18.91 -1.19
C LEU A 334 -5.83 -20.33 -1.46
N ASP A 335 -4.61 -20.67 -1.02
CA ASP A 335 -3.98 -21.97 -1.25
C ASP A 335 -4.82 -23.13 -0.68
N ARG A 336 -5.42 -22.92 0.49
CA ARG A 336 -6.27 -23.92 1.14
C ARG A 336 -7.69 -23.97 0.62
N ILE A 337 -8.08 -23.08 -0.29
CA ILE A 337 -9.46 -22.93 -0.79
C ILE A 337 -10.42 -22.83 0.41
N THR A 338 -10.16 -21.84 1.28
CA THR A 338 -10.82 -21.75 2.59
C THR A 338 -12.36 -21.66 2.45
N PRO A 339 -13.14 -22.41 3.26
CA PRO A 339 -14.60 -22.35 3.22
C PRO A 339 -15.17 -20.99 3.66
N VAL A 340 -15.92 -20.36 2.74
CA VAL A 340 -16.62 -19.08 2.96
C VAL A 340 -18.09 -19.27 2.62
N PHE A 341 -18.97 -18.71 3.45
CA PHE A 341 -20.42 -18.80 3.37
C PHE A 341 -21.06 -17.42 3.21
N ARG A 342 -22.36 -17.40 2.87
CA ARG A 342 -23.10 -16.15 2.61
C ARG A 342 -23.36 -15.30 3.86
N ASP A 343 -23.32 -15.92 5.04
CA ASP A 343 -23.49 -15.27 6.33
C ASP A 343 -22.16 -14.92 7.02
N ASP A 344 -21.05 -14.99 6.28
CA ASP A 344 -19.76 -14.46 6.69
C ASP A 344 -19.65 -12.98 6.32
N VAL A 345 -18.97 -12.21 7.19
CA VAL A 345 -18.47 -10.87 6.86
C VAL A 345 -16.94 -10.94 6.74
N CYS A 346 -16.44 -10.65 5.55
CA CYS A 346 -15.01 -10.70 5.23
C CYS A 346 -14.41 -9.29 5.21
N PHE A 347 -13.44 -9.04 6.08
CA PHE A 347 -12.65 -7.82 6.15
C PHE A 347 -11.37 -7.97 5.32
N PHE A 348 -11.08 -6.99 4.47
CA PHE A 348 -9.87 -6.93 3.65
C PHE A 348 -9.02 -5.74 4.10
N ILE A 349 -7.96 -6.02 4.84
CA ILE A 349 -7.11 -5.00 5.47
C ILE A 349 -5.89 -4.77 4.59
N SER A 350 -5.79 -3.58 3.99
CA SER A 350 -4.67 -3.24 3.11
C SER A 350 -4.45 -1.73 3.06
N GLN A 351 -3.25 -1.27 3.45
CA GLN A 351 -2.88 0.14 3.32
C GLN A 351 -3.00 0.63 1.86
N SER A 352 -2.44 -0.12 0.92
CA SER A 352 -2.42 0.26 -0.50
C SER A 352 -3.77 0.04 -1.19
N GLY A 353 -4.55 -0.94 -0.71
CA GLY A 353 -5.76 -1.41 -1.39
C GLY A 353 -5.49 -2.16 -2.71
N GLU A 354 -4.23 -2.55 -2.96
CA GLU A 354 -3.76 -3.17 -4.21
C GLU A 354 -2.93 -4.45 -3.97
N THR A 355 -2.82 -4.91 -2.72
CA THR A 355 -2.09 -6.14 -2.39
C THR A 355 -2.71 -7.33 -3.12
N ALA A 356 -1.94 -7.98 -4.01
CA ALA A 356 -2.46 -8.96 -4.95
C ALA A 356 -3.23 -10.12 -4.28
N ASP A 357 -2.64 -10.80 -3.30
CA ASP A 357 -3.30 -11.92 -2.61
C ASP A 357 -4.55 -11.47 -1.86
N THR A 358 -4.52 -10.29 -1.24
CA THR A 358 -5.70 -9.72 -0.53
C THR A 358 -6.82 -9.39 -1.52
N LEU A 359 -6.50 -8.84 -2.70
CA LEU A 359 -7.47 -8.55 -3.76
C LEU A 359 -8.04 -9.83 -4.37
N MET A 360 -7.23 -10.88 -4.54
CA MET A 360 -7.71 -12.18 -5.01
C MET A 360 -8.60 -12.87 -3.97
N ALA A 361 -8.25 -12.78 -2.68
CA ALA A 361 -9.09 -13.26 -1.60
C ALA A 361 -10.43 -12.51 -1.55
N LEU A 362 -10.43 -11.20 -1.81
CA LEU A 362 -11.66 -10.41 -1.95
C LEU A 362 -12.57 -10.99 -3.03
N ARG A 363 -12.04 -11.14 -4.25
CA ARG A 363 -12.81 -11.69 -5.37
C ARG A 363 -13.30 -13.12 -5.09
N TYR A 364 -12.48 -13.93 -4.42
CA TYR A 364 -12.84 -15.28 -3.98
C TYR A 364 -14.02 -15.31 -3.00
N CYS A 365 -14.04 -14.40 -2.01
CA CYS A 365 -15.14 -14.28 -1.05
C CYS A 365 -16.41 -13.74 -1.70
N LYS A 366 -16.29 -12.75 -2.60
CA LYS A 366 -17.44 -12.22 -3.35
C LYS A 366 -18.14 -13.29 -4.19
N GLN A 367 -17.37 -14.17 -4.84
CA GLN A 367 -17.93 -15.29 -5.61
C GLN A 367 -18.75 -16.27 -4.75
N ARG A 368 -18.49 -16.32 -3.44
CA ARG A 368 -19.24 -17.15 -2.47
C ARG A 368 -20.40 -16.40 -1.80
N GLY A 369 -20.56 -15.12 -2.12
CA GLY A 369 -21.66 -14.29 -1.65
C GLY A 369 -21.53 -13.83 -0.19
N ALA A 370 -20.31 -13.81 0.36
CA ALA A 370 -20.05 -13.17 1.65
C ALA A 370 -20.12 -11.64 1.51
N LEU A 371 -20.51 -10.95 2.58
CA LEU A 371 -20.46 -9.50 2.63
C LEU A 371 -19.01 -9.05 2.80
N THR A 372 -18.56 -8.11 1.97
CA THR A 372 -17.15 -7.71 1.92
C THR A 372 -16.93 -6.28 2.42
N VAL A 373 -15.98 -6.12 3.35
CA VAL A 373 -15.63 -4.85 3.99
C VAL A 373 -14.17 -4.49 3.73
N GLY A 374 -13.92 -3.36 3.08
CA GLY A 374 -12.56 -2.86 2.84
C GLY A 374 -12.06 -1.96 3.97
N VAL A 375 -10.88 -2.25 4.53
CA VAL A 375 -10.19 -1.34 5.49
C VAL A 375 -8.91 -0.86 4.83
N THR A 376 -8.95 0.34 4.22
CA THR A 376 -7.89 0.81 3.31
C THR A 376 -7.41 2.22 3.59
N ASN A 377 -6.18 2.56 3.17
CA ASN A 377 -5.64 3.92 3.28
C ASN A 377 -5.54 4.64 1.93
N THR A 378 -6.01 4.03 0.83
CA THR A 378 -5.92 4.60 -0.51
C THR A 378 -7.31 4.69 -1.12
N VAL A 379 -7.80 5.92 -1.27
CA VAL A 379 -9.10 6.21 -1.90
C VAL A 379 -9.06 5.76 -3.36
N GLY A 380 -10.13 5.10 -3.81
CA GLY A 380 -10.26 4.64 -5.20
C GLY A 380 -9.42 3.40 -5.56
N SER A 381 -8.73 2.80 -4.58
CA SER A 381 -8.01 1.53 -4.78
C SER A 381 -8.93 0.38 -5.18
N SER A 382 -8.36 -0.68 -5.76
CA SER A 382 -9.12 -1.84 -6.23
C SER A 382 -9.92 -2.50 -5.11
N ILE A 383 -9.33 -2.73 -3.93
CA ILE A 383 -10.05 -3.27 -2.76
C ILE A 383 -11.18 -2.32 -2.34
N CYS A 384 -10.93 -1.01 -2.28
CA CYS A 384 -11.95 -0.02 -1.89
C CYS A 384 -13.16 -0.01 -2.85
N ARG A 385 -12.93 -0.19 -4.16
CA ARG A 385 -14.00 -0.17 -5.17
C ARG A 385 -14.74 -1.50 -5.28
N GLU A 386 -14.04 -2.62 -5.07
CA GLU A 386 -14.63 -3.94 -5.23
C GLU A 386 -15.35 -4.44 -3.97
N THR A 387 -15.09 -3.90 -2.77
CA THR A 387 -15.84 -4.25 -1.56
C THR A 387 -17.23 -3.63 -1.51
N ASP A 388 -18.18 -4.27 -0.84
CA ASP A 388 -19.57 -3.79 -0.74
C ASP A 388 -19.69 -2.56 0.16
N CYS A 389 -18.89 -2.49 1.22
CA CYS A 389 -18.71 -1.31 2.05
C CYS A 389 -17.27 -1.21 2.58
N GLY A 390 -16.92 -0.12 3.26
CA GLY A 390 -15.55 0.03 3.76
C GLY A 390 -15.29 1.23 4.65
N VAL A 391 -14.09 1.24 5.23
CA VAL A 391 -13.56 2.28 6.09
C VAL A 391 -12.22 2.75 5.53
N HIS A 392 -12.16 4.01 5.11
CA HIS A 392 -10.89 4.66 4.83
C HIS A 392 -10.19 5.02 6.15
N ILE A 393 -9.04 4.44 6.45
CA ILE A 393 -8.40 4.66 7.76
C ILE A 393 -7.91 6.11 7.98
N ASN A 394 -7.73 6.88 6.91
CA ASN A 394 -7.38 8.31 6.97
C ASN A 394 -6.10 8.63 7.77
N ALA A 395 -5.07 7.77 7.64
CA ALA A 395 -3.76 8.01 8.26
C ALA A 395 -2.90 9.03 7.47
N GLY A 396 -3.41 9.48 6.32
CA GLY A 396 -2.64 10.19 5.31
C GLY A 396 -1.68 9.28 4.53
N PRO A 397 -1.00 9.81 3.51
CA PRO A 397 0.01 9.09 2.73
C PRO A 397 1.07 8.41 3.60
N GLU A 398 1.35 7.14 3.33
CA GLU A 398 2.49 6.40 3.90
C GLU A 398 3.56 6.23 2.80
N VAL A 399 4.76 6.75 3.08
CA VAL A 399 5.92 6.81 2.19
C VAL A 399 7.01 5.84 2.57
N GLY A 400 7.21 5.59 3.87
CA GLY A 400 8.08 4.52 4.35
C GLY A 400 7.70 3.16 3.77
N VAL A 401 8.72 2.32 3.57
CA VAL A 401 8.50 0.93 3.10
C VAL A 401 7.91 0.08 4.23
N ALA A 402 8.43 0.23 5.44
CA ALA A 402 7.86 -0.42 6.60
C ALA A 402 6.61 0.35 7.07
N SER A 403 5.46 -0.32 7.09
CA SER A 403 4.22 0.29 7.59
C SER A 403 4.32 0.62 9.08
N THR A 404 3.81 1.78 9.49
CA THR A 404 3.86 2.31 10.86
C THR A 404 2.52 2.91 11.26
N LYS A 405 2.22 4.15 10.85
CA LYS A 405 0.93 4.80 11.13
C LYS A 405 -0.26 4.09 10.52
N ALA A 406 -0.09 3.40 9.38
CA ALA A 406 -1.20 2.63 8.84
C ALA A 406 -1.57 1.42 9.72
N TYR A 407 -0.61 0.80 10.42
CA TYR A 407 -0.90 -0.28 11.39
C TYR A 407 -1.76 0.24 12.56
N THR A 408 -1.34 1.33 13.19
CA THR A 408 -2.06 1.89 14.35
C THR A 408 -3.42 2.46 13.96
N SER A 409 -3.55 3.08 12.77
CA SER A 409 -4.85 3.49 12.23
C SER A 409 -5.75 2.32 11.82
N GLN A 410 -5.21 1.21 11.31
CA GLN A 410 -5.97 -0.03 11.08
C GLN A 410 -6.50 -0.60 12.40
N PHE A 411 -5.66 -0.63 13.43
CA PHE A 411 -6.02 -1.05 14.79
C PHE A 411 -7.21 -0.22 15.32
N VAL A 412 -7.10 1.11 15.31
CA VAL A 412 -8.17 2.01 15.79
C VAL A 412 -9.45 1.86 14.98
N SER A 413 -9.35 1.69 13.66
CA SER A 413 -10.52 1.50 12.78
C SER A 413 -11.31 0.23 13.10
N LEU A 414 -10.62 -0.88 13.36
CA LEU A 414 -11.24 -2.15 13.74
C LEU A 414 -11.85 -2.10 15.16
N ILE A 415 -11.25 -1.34 16.10
CA ILE A 415 -11.86 -1.09 17.41
C ILE A 415 -13.14 -0.25 17.27
N MET A 416 -13.13 0.82 16.46
CA MET A 416 -14.34 1.62 16.22
C MET A 416 -15.47 0.77 15.63
N PHE A 417 -15.13 -0.19 14.76
CA PHE A 417 -16.10 -1.16 14.24
C PHE A 417 -16.70 -2.03 15.36
N ALA A 418 -15.87 -2.56 16.25
CA ALA A 418 -16.32 -3.34 17.41
C ALA A 418 -17.23 -2.53 18.36
N LEU A 419 -16.91 -1.26 18.59
CA LEU A 419 -17.70 -0.31 19.39
C LEU A 419 -19.05 0.01 18.77
N MET A 420 -19.12 0.08 17.43
CA MET A 420 -20.35 0.32 16.68
C MET A 420 -21.29 -0.91 16.73
N LEU A 421 -20.75 -2.14 16.67
CA LEU A 421 -21.57 -3.36 16.77
C LEU A 421 -22.12 -3.63 18.17
N SER A 422 -21.39 -3.22 19.22
CA SER A 422 -21.78 -3.41 20.62
C SER A 422 -22.72 -2.33 21.17
N GLU A 423 -23.06 -1.31 20.37
CA GLU A 423 -23.81 -0.13 20.83
C GLU A 423 -25.17 -0.45 21.45
N ASP A 424 -25.92 -1.41 20.92
CA ASP A 424 -27.26 -1.75 21.42
C ASP A 424 -27.23 -2.65 22.67
N ARG A 425 -26.05 -3.04 23.16
CA ARG A 425 -25.90 -3.95 24.29
C ARG A 425 -25.72 -3.17 25.59
N LEU A 426 -26.73 -3.22 26.46
CA LEU A 426 -26.69 -2.53 27.76
C LEU A 426 -25.55 -3.03 28.66
N SER A 427 -25.28 -4.33 28.67
CA SER A 427 -24.20 -4.93 29.47
C SER A 427 -22.80 -4.47 29.05
N MET A 428 -22.62 -4.07 27.79
CA MET A 428 -21.33 -3.64 27.24
C MET A 428 -21.09 -2.14 27.35
N GLN A 429 -22.07 -1.33 27.79
CA GLN A 429 -21.90 0.12 27.87
C GLN A 429 -20.72 0.57 28.76
N PRO A 430 -20.49 0.00 29.96
CA PRO A 430 -19.33 0.39 30.77
C PRO A 430 -18.00 0.14 30.04
N ARG A 431 -17.89 -1.01 29.37
CA ARG A 431 -16.72 -1.39 28.60
C ARG A 431 -16.51 -0.49 27.37
N ARG A 432 -17.58 -0.17 26.65
CA ARG A 432 -17.54 0.79 25.53
C ARG A 432 -17.07 2.16 25.99
N LEU A 433 -17.60 2.68 27.09
CA LEU A 433 -17.22 3.97 27.66
C LEU A 433 -15.75 3.98 28.09
N GLU A 434 -15.27 2.91 28.72
CA GLU A 434 -13.86 2.75 29.05
C GLU A 434 -12.97 2.89 27.80
N ILE A 435 -13.28 2.13 26.75
CA ILE A 435 -12.50 2.14 25.49
C ILE A 435 -12.57 3.51 24.80
N ILE A 436 -13.76 4.14 24.72
CA ILE A 436 -13.92 5.47 24.10
C ILE A 436 -13.10 6.53 24.86
N ASN A 437 -13.11 6.48 26.20
CA ASN A 437 -12.28 7.36 27.02
C ASN A 437 -10.78 7.08 26.83
N GLY A 438 -10.40 5.81 26.65
CA GLY A 438 -9.04 5.42 26.27
C GLY A 438 -8.62 6.01 24.92
N LEU A 439 -9.48 5.89 23.90
CA LEU A 439 -9.26 6.47 22.56
C LEU A 439 -9.13 7.99 22.61
N LYS A 440 -9.88 8.68 23.48
CA LYS A 440 -9.77 10.13 23.69
C LYS A 440 -8.38 10.55 24.18
N LYS A 441 -7.78 9.77 25.08
CA LYS A 441 -6.46 10.04 25.68
C LYS A 441 -5.30 9.53 24.82
N LEU A 442 -5.55 8.56 23.95
CA LEU A 442 -4.55 7.83 23.18
C LEU A 442 -3.54 8.73 22.43
N PRO A 443 -3.93 9.84 21.76
CA PRO A 443 -2.95 10.69 21.07
C PRO A 443 -1.89 11.29 22.00
N GLU A 444 -2.28 11.73 23.19
CA GLU A 444 -1.33 12.28 24.18
C GLU A 444 -0.45 11.18 24.76
N LEU A 445 -1.01 10.01 25.04
CA LEU A 445 -0.22 8.85 25.49
C LEU A 445 0.80 8.40 24.45
N ILE A 446 0.48 8.50 23.15
CA ILE A 446 1.45 8.25 22.08
C ILE A 446 2.60 9.26 22.14
N LYS A 447 2.32 10.56 22.37
CA LYS A 447 3.37 11.57 22.51
C LYS A 447 4.29 11.29 23.69
N GLU A 448 3.74 10.84 24.82
CA GLU A 448 4.53 10.41 25.98
C GLU A 448 5.47 9.25 25.62
N VAL A 449 5.00 8.26 24.86
CA VAL A 449 5.85 7.15 24.40
C VAL A 449 6.93 7.63 23.41
N LEU A 450 6.59 8.54 22.49
CA LEU A 450 7.55 9.12 21.54
C LEU A 450 8.64 9.94 22.24
N ALA A 451 8.37 10.51 23.42
CA ALA A 451 9.36 11.21 24.22
C ALA A 451 10.47 10.28 24.77
N LEU A 452 10.27 8.96 24.74
CA LEU A 452 11.26 7.96 25.15
C LEU A 452 12.32 7.67 24.06
N ASP A 453 12.32 8.41 22.95
CA ASP A 453 13.19 8.16 21.79
C ASP A 453 14.68 8.04 22.15
N ASP A 454 15.19 8.92 23.02
CA ASP A 454 16.59 8.91 23.44
C ASP A 454 16.96 7.65 24.25
N GLN A 455 16.08 7.21 25.14
CA GLN A 455 16.24 5.95 25.89
C GLN A 455 16.23 4.75 24.94
N ILE A 456 15.29 4.75 24.00
CA ILE A 456 15.16 3.67 23.00
C ILE A 456 16.38 3.62 22.08
N LYS A 457 16.93 4.77 21.71
CA LYS A 457 18.18 4.87 20.95
C LYS A 457 19.36 4.28 21.71
N SER A 458 19.47 4.52 23.02
CA SER A 458 20.50 3.88 23.86
C SER A 458 20.37 2.36 23.89
N ILE A 459 19.15 1.83 23.90
CA ILE A 459 18.91 0.38 23.81
C ILE A 459 19.33 -0.15 22.43
N ALA A 460 19.01 0.58 21.35
CA ALA A 460 19.42 0.20 20.00
C ALA A 460 20.95 0.17 19.84
N ASP A 461 21.68 1.07 20.49
CA ASP A 461 23.15 1.11 20.52
C ASP A 461 23.76 -0.17 21.10
N GLU A 462 23.12 -0.80 22.08
CA GLU A 462 23.58 -2.09 22.61
C GLU A 462 23.23 -3.28 21.71
N LEU A 463 22.11 -3.18 21.00
CA LEU A 463 21.58 -4.27 20.18
C LEU A 463 22.14 -4.29 18.75
N HIS A 464 22.72 -3.20 18.24
CA HIS A 464 23.07 -3.09 16.82
C HIS A 464 24.09 -4.11 16.32
N HIS A 465 24.96 -4.65 17.18
CA HIS A 465 25.90 -5.72 16.84
C HIS A 465 25.31 -7.14 16.89
N GLN A 466 24.11 -7.31 17.45
CA GLN A 466 23.49 -8.63 17.65
C GLN A 466 22.97 -9.22 16.34
N ARG A 467 23.09 -10.53 16.15
CA ARG A 467 22.59 -11.18 14.93
C ARG A 467 21.12 -11.56 15.03
N SER A 468 20.66 -11.89 16.23
CA SER A 468 19.31 -12.37 16.48
C SER A 468 18.69 -11.64 17.65
N LEU A 469 17.35 -11.59 17.68
CA LEU A 469 16.57 -10.96 18.75
C LEU A 469 15.22 -11.65 18.90
N LEU A 470 14.88 -12.08 20.11
CA LEU A 470 13.57 -12.67 20.38
C LEU A 470 12.65 -11.63 21.02
N VAL A 471 11.42 -11.50 20.53
CA VAL A 471 10.39 -10.61 21.08
C VAL A 471 9.25 -11.45 21.62
N MET A 472 8.91 -11.29 22.90
CA MET A 472 7.98 -12.18 23.61
C MET A 472 6.81 -11.42 24.24
N GLY A 473 5.61 -11.99 24.13
CA GLY A 473 4.38 -11.40 24.65
C GLY A 473 3.20 -12.35 24.54
N ARG A 474 2.06 -11.96 25.10
CA ARG A 474 0.83 -12.78 25.14
C ARG A 474 -0.41 -11.88 25.12
N GLY A 475 -1.57 -12.47 24.80
CA GLY A 475 -2.84 -11.77 24.77
C GLY A 475 -2.82 -10.64 23.74
N TYR A 476 -3.27 -9.45 24.12
CA TYR A 476 -3.23 -8.25 23.28
C TYR A 476 -1.82 -7.93 22.74
N ASN A 477 -0.77 -8.31 23.45
CA ASN A 477 0.61 -8.03 23.05
C ASN A 477 1.24 -9.12 22.19
N TYR A 478 0.53 -10.19 21.83
CA TYR A 478 1.07 -11.19 20.88
C TYR A 478 1.32 -10.58 19.50
N SER A 479 0.36 -9.78 19.00
CA SER A 479 0.53 -9.08 17.73
C SER A 479 1.67 -8.07 17.77
N THR A 480 1.85 -7.37 18.90
CA THR A 480 2.98 -6.45 19.11
C THR A 480 4.32 -7.15 18.92
N CYS A 481 4.47 -8.39 19.39
CA CYS A 481 5.70 -9.17 19.21
C CYS A 481 5.95 -9.54 17.76
N LEU A 482 4.90 -10.01 17.06
CA LEU A 482 5.00 -10.36 15.64
C LEU A 482 5.35 -9.13 14.79
N GLU A 483 4.69 -7.99 15.06
CA GLU A 483 4.93 -6.75 14.33
C GLU A 483 6.31 -6.18 14.60
N GLY A 484 6.73 -6.08 15.87
CA GLY A 484 8.08 -5.62 16.21
C GLY A 484 9.16 -6.50 15.60
N ALA A 485 8.99 -7.82 15.64
CA ALA A 485 9.89 -8.75 14.99
C ALA A 485 9.91 -8.59 13.46
N LEU A 486 8.76 -8.31 12.83
CA LEU A 486 8.70 -8.02 11.40
C LEU A 486 9.43 -6.72 11.05
N LYS A 487 9.18 -5.63 11.79
CA LYS A 487 9.86 -4.33 11.56
C LYS A 487 11.37 -4.46 11.67
N ILE A 488 11.86 -5.07 12.74
CA ILE A 488 13.30 -5.26 12.94
C ILE A 488 13.89 -6.09 11.79
N LYS A 489 13.21 -7.15 11.34
CA LYS A 489 13.66 -7.99 10.22
C LYS A 489 13.71 -7.20 8.91
N GLU A 490 12.65 -6.44 8.62
CA GLU A 490 12.46 -5.74 7.36
C GLU A 490 13.50 -4.64 7.12
N ILE A 491 13.84 -3.85 8.15
CA ILE A 491 14.70 -2.68 7.97
C ILE A 491 16.11 -2.80 8.56
N THR A 492 16.36 -3.77 9.45
CA THR A 492 17.68 -3.96 10.07
C THR A 492 18.39 -5.22 9.59
N TYR A 493 17.69 -6.13 8.92
CA TYR A 493 18.13 -7.49 8.54
C TYR A 493 18.69 -8.33 9.69
N MET A 494 18.41 -7.93 10.94
CA MET A 494 18.61 -8.77 12.11
C MET A 494 17.59 -9.91 12.06
N HIS A 495 18.00 -11.11 12.45
CA HIS A 495 17.06 -12.20 12.61
C HIS A 495 16.21 -11.99 13.86
N SER A 496 15.05 -11.35 13.69
CA SER A 496 14.08 -11.15 14.76
C SER A 496 12.87 -12.07 14.64
N GLU A 497 12.46 -12.64 15.77
CA GLU A 497 11.34 -13.59 15.84
C GLU A 497 10.39 -13.22 17.01
N GLY A 498 9.09 -13.18 16.70
CA GLY A 498 8.04 -12.94 17.68
C GLY A 498 7.51 -14.26 18.23
N ILE A 499 7.64 -14.48 19.53
CA ILE A 499 7.27 -15.74 20.20
C ILE A 499 6.12 -15.49 21.17
N MET A 500 5.07 -16.29 21.08
CA MET A 500 4.02 -16.29 22.10
C MET A 500 4.62 -16.78 23.42
N ALA A 501 4.56 -15.96 24.47
CA ALA A 501 5.17 -16.30 25.76
C ALA A 501 4.58 -17.57 26.42
N GLY A 502 3.42 -18.05 25.95
CA GLY A 502 2.83 -19.35 26.31
C GLY A 502 3.65 -20.54 25.85
N GLU A 503 4.26 -20.40 24.67
CA GLU A 503 4.89 -21.49 23.95
C GLU A 503 6.35 -21.72 24.35
N LEU A 504 6.92 -20.87 25.21
CA LEU A 504 8.34 -20.95 25.59
C LEU A 504 8.75 -22.36 26.02
N LYS A 505 8.00 -22.98 26.94
CA LYS A 505 8.33 -24.32 27.46
C LYS A 505 8.18 -25.44 26.43
N HIS A 506 7.56 -25.17 25.29
CA HIS A 506 7.29 -26.14 24.23
C HIS A 506 8.38 -26.15 23.14
N GLY A 507 9.54 -25.55 23.41
CA GLY A 507 10.73 -25.62 22.54
C GLY A 507 11.56 -24.33 22.53
N PRO A 508 10.98 -23.16 22.21
CA PRO A 508 11.73 -21.92 21.98
C PRO A 508 12.62 -21.46 23.14
N LEU A 509 12.27 -21.84 24.37
CA LEU A 509 13.04 -21.53 25.57
C LEU A 509 14.45 -22.16 25.58
N ALA A 510 14.71 -23.16 24.74
CA ALA A 510 16.05 -23.73 24.53
C ALA A 510 17.03 -22.76 23.85
N LEU A 511 16.52 -21.70 23.18
CA LEU A 511 17.34 -20.67 22.56
C LEU A 511 17.86 -19.62 23.57
N ILE A 512 17.36 -19.64 24.81
CA ILE A 512 17.66 -18.63 25.82
C ILE A 512 18.94 -18.98 26.55
N ASP A 513 19.90 -18.07 26.47
CA ASP A 513 21.11 -18.02 27.28
C ASP A 513 21.46 -16.57 27.64
N LYS A 514 22.66 -16.36 28.20
CA LYS A 514 23.17 -15.02 28.57
C LYS A 514 23.50 -14.09 27.39
N HIS A 515 23.55 -14.62 26.16
CA HIS A 515 23.97 -13.90 24.95
C HIS A 515 22.79 -13.58 24.03
N MET A 516 21.75 -14.41 24.01
CA MET A 516 20.54 -14.19 23.23
C MET A 516 19.79 -12.95 23.75
N PRO A 517 19.70 -11.85 22.98
CA PRO A 517 18.94 -10.69 23.42
C PRO A 517 17.44 -10.99 23.32
N VAL A 518 16.72 -10.55 24.34
CA VAL A 518 15.28 -10.78 24.47
C VAL A 518 14.59 -9.46 24.80
N ILE A 519 13.51 -9.16 24.10
CA ILE A 519 12.55 -8.12 24.48
C ILE A 519 11.28 -8.82 24.98
N MET A 520 10.82 -8.49 26.18
CA MET A 520 9.56 -9.01 26.73
C MET A 520 8.56 -7.88 26.92
N ILE A 521 7.30 -8.13 26.59
CA ILE A 521 6.20 -7.18 26.76
C ILE A 521 5.30 -7.68 27.90
N ILE A 522 5.28 -6.92 29.01
CA ILE A 522 4.56 -7.27 30.24
C ILE A 522 3.72 -6.08 30.66
N MET A 523 2.45 -6.08 30.26
CA MET A 523 1.49 -5.02 30.56
C MET A 523 0.51 -5.43 31.65
N ARG A 524 -0.11 -4.47 32.32
CA ARG A 524 -1.13 -4.71 33.35
C ARG A 524 -2.49 -5.05 32.74
N ASP A 525 -2.60 -6.30 32.29
CA ASP A 525 -3.83 -6.90 31.79
C ASP A 525 -4.10 -8.26 32.46
N ALA A 526 -5.13 -8.98 32.02
CA ALA A 526 -5.48 -10.30 32.55
C ALA A 526 -4.36 -11.37 32.38
N CYS A 527 -3.35 -11.11 31.55
CA CYS A 527 -2.19 -11.96 31.35
C CYS A 527 -0.96 -11.56 32.18
N TYR A 528 -1.00 -10.49 32.98
CA TYR A 528 0.15 -9.98 33.75
C TYR A 528 0.91 -11.07 34.51
N GLN A 529 0.23 -11.84 35.37
CA GLN A 529 0.85 -12.92 36.15
C GLN A 529 1.46 -14.02 35.26
N LYS A 530 0.82 -14.32 34.13
CA LYS A 530 1.30 -15.35 33.18
C LYS A 530 2.55 -14.86 32.45
N CYS A 531 2.63 -13.57 32.12
CA CYS A 531 3.80 -12.94 31.54
C CYS A 531 4.96 -12.84 32.55
N HIS A 532 4.66 -12.55 33.81
CA HIS A 532 5.65 -12.58 34.89
C HIS A 532 6.24 -14.00 35.07
N ASN A 533 5.42 -15.05 35.01
CA ASN A 533 5.91 -16.42 35.04
C ASN A 533 6.81 -16.75 33.84
N ALA A 534 6.57 -16.16 32.67
CA ALA A 534 7.44 -16.30 31.51
C ALA A 534 8.78 -15.57 31.71
N LEU A 535 8.76 -14.37 32.31
CA LEU A 535 9.97 -13.63 32.67
C LEU A 535 10.88 -14.46 33.58
N GLN A 536 10.31 -15.05 34.63
CA GLN A 536 11.05 -15.93 35.54
C GLN A 536 11.70 -17.12 34.82
N GLN A 537 11.07 -17.66 33.78
CA GLN A 537 11.63 -18.76 33.00
C GLN A 537 12.82 -18.33 32.14
N VAL A 538 12.76 -17.13 31.57
CA VAL A 538 13.86 -16.53 30.79
C VAL A 538 15.03 -16.21 31.71
N THR A 539 14.78 -15.56 32.85
CA THR A 539 15.84 -15.18 33.80
C THR A 539 16.48 -16.40 34.48
N ALA A 540 15.72 -17.46 34.77
CA ALA A 540 16.26 -18.72 35.28
C ALA A 540 17.28 -19.38 34.33
N ARG A 541 17.26 -19.02 33.04
CA ARG A 541 18.22 -19.49 32.01
C ARG A 541 19.28 -18.44 31.69
N GLN A 542 19.50 -17.50 32.62
CA GLN A 542 20.47 -16.40 32.50
C GLN A 542 20.15 -15.38 31.40
N GLY A 543 18.95 -15.44 30.80
CA GLY A 543 18.48 -14.43 29.88
C GLY A 543 18.38 -13.07 30.56
N ARG A 544 18.77 -12.01 29.85
CA ARG A 544 18.78 -10.62 30.34
C ARG A 544 17.80 -9.78 29.52
N PRO A 545 16.48 -9.94 29.75
CA PRO A 545 15.49 -9.30 28.89
C PRO A 545 15.42 -7.79 29.13
N ILE A 546 15.25 -7.06 28.03
CA ILE A 546 14.71 -5.70 28.03
C ILE A 546 13.20 -5.82 28.14
N ILE A 547 12.57 -5.11 29.06
CA ILE A 547 11.15 -5.28 29.36
C ILE A 547 10.39 -3.99 29.02
N LEU A 548 9.39 -4.10 28.14
CA LEU A 548 8.37 -3.08 27.99
C LEU A 548 7.31 -3.34 29.07
N CYS A 549 7.08 -2.38 29.96
CA CYS A 549 6.13 -2.51 31.06
C CYS A 549 5.36 -1.21 31.32
N CYS A 550 4.33 -1.28 32.14
CA CYS A 550 3.65 -0.07 32.61
C CYS A 550 4.58 0.75 33.52
N GLN A 551 4.43 2.08 33.50
CA GLN A 551 5.02 2.97 34.50
C GLN A 551 4.64 2.53 35.93
N ASP A 552 5.55 2.76 36.87
CA ASP A 552 5.38 2.44 38.28
C ASP A 552 5.12 0.95 38.57
N ASP A 553 5.81 0.05 37.85
CA ASP A 553 5.83 -1.39 38.12
C ASP A 553 7.10 -1.86 38.87
N PRO A 554 7.14 -1.73 40.22
CA PRO A 554 8.35 -1.98 40.99
C PRO A 554 8.76 -3.46 41.04
N GLU A 555 7.86 -4.39 40.70
CA GLU A 555 8.18 -5.82 40.66
C GLU A 555 9.02 -6.15 39.41
N ILE A 556 8.63 -5.59 38.27
CA ILE A 556 9.32 -5.79 37.00
C ILE A 556 10.71 -5.14 37.01
N SER A 557 10.83 -3.92 37.54
CA SER A 557 12.12 -3.20 37.56
C SER A 557 13.21 -3.91 38.35
N LYS A 558 12.87 -4.82 39.28
CA LYS A 558 13.85 -5.63 40.03
C LYS A 558 14.42 -6.81 39.23
N LEU A 559 13.66 -7.32 38.26
CA LEU A 559 14.01 -8.52 37.49
C LEU A 559 14.49 -8.18 36.07
N ALA A 560 14.20 -6.98 35.59
CA ALA A 560 14.60 -6.49 34.27
C ALA A 560 16.10 -6.19 34.19
N TYR A 561 16.72 -6.46 33.04
CA TYR A 561 18.03 -5.88 32.73
C TYR A 561 17.90 -4.39 32.41
N LYS A 562 16.87 -4.04 31.63
CA LYS A 562 16.43 -2.68 31.33
C LYS A 562 14.93 -2.65 31.17
N THR A 563 14.31 -1.52 31.50
CA THR A 563 12.89 -1.28 31.28
C THR A 563 12.68 -0.19 30.23
N ILE A 564 11.55 -0.26 29.50
CA ILE A 564 10.94 0.84 28.78
C ILE A 564 9.55 1.00 29.39
N GLU A 565 9.36 2.07 30.17
CA GLU A 565 8.16 2.29 30.96
C GLU A 565 7.13 3.08 30.14
N LEU A 566 6.00 2.45 29.86
CA LEU A 566 4.93 2.99 29.02
C LEU A 566 3.76 3.45 29.90
N PRO A 567 3.05 4.53 29.50
CA PRO A 567 1.83 4.91 30.20
C PRO A 567 0.76 3.82 30.06
N HIS A 568 -0.06 3.71 31.09
CA HIS A 568 -1.15 2.74 31.16
C HIS A 568 -2.39 3.27 30.41
N THR A 569 -2.99 2.41 29.58
CA THR A 569 -4.29 2.64 28.95
C THR A 569 -5.17 1.40 29.05
N VAL A 570 -6.34 1.43 28.42
CA VAL A 570 -7.25 0.28 28.33
C VAL A 570 -6.51 -0.89 27.67
N ASP A 571 -6.67 -2.09 28.22
CA ASP A 571 -5.97 -3.31 27.80
C ASP A 571 -5.99 -3.55 26.27
N CYS A 572 -7.16 -3.39 25.63
CA CYS A 572 -7.30 -3.57 24.18
C CYS A 572 -6.66 -2.46 23.33
N LEU A 573 -6.26 -1.33 23.94
CA LEU A 573 -5.56 -0.22 23.31
C LEU A 573 -4.05 -0.23 23.60
N GLN A 574 -3.61 -0.94 24.65
CA GLN A 574 -2.21 -0.94 25.10
C GLN A 574 -1.25 -1.43 24.01
N GLY A 575 -1.71 -2.31 23.11
CA GLY A 575 -0.95 -2.78 21.94
C GLY A 575 -0.48 -1.66 21.00
N ILE A 576 -1.21 -0.54 20.94
CA ILE A 576 -0.82 0.64 20.16
C ILE A 576 0.37 1.34 20.81
N LEU A 577 0.41 1.42 22.14
CA LEU A 577 1.51 2.04 22.85
C LEU A 577 2.75 1.14 22.87
N SER A 578 2.57 -0.18 23.01
CA SER A 578 3.67 -1.14 23.12
C SER A 578 4.38 -1.43 21.79
N VAL A 579 3.77 -1.16 20.64
CA VAL A 579 4.43 -1.35 19.33
C VAL A 579 5.37 -0.20 18.96
N ILE A 580 5.10 1.02 19.42
CA ILE A 580 5.86 2.22 19.03
C ILE A 580 7.33 2.14 19.45
N PRO A 581 7.69 1.67 20.66
CA PRO A 581 9.08 1.44 21.01
C PRO A 581 9.78 0.47 20.06
N LEU A 582 9.09 -0.57 19.58
CA LEU A 582 9.67 -1.54 18.63
C LEU A 582 9.87 -0.92 17.24
N GLN A 583 8.97 -0.03 16.81
CA GLN A 583 9.17 0.77 15.59
C GLN A 583 10.40 1.67 15.73
N LEU A 584 10.56 2.38 16.86
CA LEU A 584 11.73 3.23 17.13
C LEU A 584 13.03 2.43 17.26
N ILE A 585 13.03 1.29 17.97
CA ILE A 585 14.18 0.36 18.03
C ILE A 585 14.58 -0.05 16.62
N SER A 586 13.63 -0.46 15.79
CA SER A 586 13.93 -0.88 14.41
C SER A 586 14.55 0.26 13.60
N PHE A 587 14.03 1.48 13.73
CA PHE A 587 14.57 2.68 13.06
C PHE A 587 16.01 2.96 13.49
N HIS A 588 16.27 3.05 14.80
CA HIS A 588 17.61 3.36 15.32
C HIS A 588 18.61 2.26 15.01
N LEU A 589 18.22 0.99 15.09
CA LEU A 589 19.07 -0.14 14.68
C LEU A 589 19.47 -0.05 13.21
N ALA A 590 18.54 0.29 12.32
CA ALA A 590 18.83 0.44 10.90
C ALA A 590 19.81 1.60 10.65
N VAL A 591 19.61 2.74 11.33
CA VAL A 591 20.51 3.90 11.25
C VAL A 591 21.92 3.56 11.76
N LEU A 592 22.03 2.92 12.92
CA LEU A 592 23.31 2.52 13.53
C LEU A 592 24.07 1.51 12.67
N ARG A 593 23.36 0.65 11.95
CA ARG A 593 23.95 -0.32 11.00
C ARG A 593 24.31 0.31 9.64
N GLY A 594 24.05 1.59 9.45
CA GLY A 594 24.31 2.29 8.18
C GLY A 594 23.38 1.88 7.04
N TYR A 595 22.23 1.26 7.34
CA TYR A 595 21.24 0.91 6.33
C TYR A 595 20.35 2.10 5.99
N ASP A 596 19.98 2.19 4.72
CA ASP A 596 19.05 3.20 4.26
C ASP A 596 17.61 2.80 4.62
N VAL A 597 17.07 3.41 5.68
CA VAL A 597 15.68 3.19 6.12
C VAL A 597 14.66 3.65 5.05
N ARG A 598 15.09 4.34 3.97
CA ARG A 598 14.25 4.68 2.82
C ARG A 598 14.01 3.50 1.87
N LEU A 599 14.97 2.59 1.75
CA LEU A 599 14.98 1.52 0.74
C LEU A 599 15.62 0.25 1.32
N PRO A 600 14.84 -0.63 1.94
CA PRO A 600 15.33 -1.94 2.32
C PRO A 600 15.87 -2.71 1.09
N PHE A 601 17.00 -3.40 1.24
CA PHE A 601 17.77 -4.05 0.16
C PHE A 601 16.96 -5.08 -0.65
N HIS A 602 15.88 -5.63 -0.08
CA HIS A 602 15.04 -6.67 -0.68
C HIS A 602 13.55 -6.31 -0.75
N TYR A 603 13.13 -5.18 -0.16
CA TYR A 603 11.75 -4.74 -0.12
C TYR A 603 11.64 -3.30 -0.58
N SER A 604 10.77 -3.03 -1.54
CA SER A 604 10.20 -1.72 -1.78
C SER A 604 8.72 -1.77 -1.39
N PHE A 605 8.14 -0.63 -1.11
CA PHE A 605 6.69 -0.52 -1.07
C PHE A 605 6.15 -0.79 -2.50
N ILE A 606 4.86 -1.08 -2.66
CA ILE A 606 4.21 -1.13 -3.99
C ILE A 606 4.14 0.31 -4.53
N LYS A 607 5.29 0.82 -4.94
CA LYS A 607 5.53 2.16 -5.48
C LYS A 607 6.43 2.02 -6.68
N ARG A 608 5.88 1.37 -7.70
CA ARG A 608 6.34 1.63 -9.06
C ARG A 608 5.93 3.08 -9.34
N PHE A 609 6.79 3.90 -9.92
CA PHE A 609 6.42 5.26 -10.31
C PHE A 609 6.51 5.36 -11.81
N ILE A 610 5.46 5.89 -12.41
CA ILE A 610 5.49 6.44 -13.75
C ILE A 610 5.38 7.94 -13.55
N LEU A 611 6.40 8.70 -13.98
CA LEU A 611 6.31 10.16 -14.05
C LEU A 611 6.43 10.55 -15.52
N ILE A 612 5.45 11.33 -15.95
CA ILE A 612 5.31 11.79 -17.32
C ILE A 612 5.07 13.29 -17.23
N ILE A 613 5.88 14.06 -17.95
CA ILE A 613 5.70 15.50 -18.08
C ILE A 613 5.48 15.76 -19.57
N ILE A 614 4.28 16.19 -19.90
CA ILE A 614 4.01 16.86 -21.17
C ILE A 614 4.18 18.34 -20.94
N LYS A 615 5.20 18.93 -21.54
CA LYS A 615 5.42 20.39 -21.51
C LYS A 615 5.02 20.93 -22.87
N LYS A 616 4.08 21.88 -22.86
CA LYS A 616 3.87 22.82 -23.96
C LYS A 616 4.25 24.21 -23.44
N THR A 617 5.46 24.67 -23.72
CA THR A 617 5.85 26.07 -23.42
C THR A 617 5.25 26.98 -24.48
N ALA A 618 4.88 28.18 -24.07
CA ALA A 618 4.34 29.22 -24.93
C ALA A 618 5.46 30.05 -25.54
#